data_AF-A0A9E2A5H4-F1
#
_entry.id   AF-A0A9E2A5H4-F1
#
_cell.length_a   1.000
_cell.length_b   1.000
_cell.length_c   1.000
_cell.angle_alpha   90.00
_cell.angle_beta   90.00
_cell.angle_gamma   90.00
#
_symmetry.space_group_name_H-M   'P 1'
#
loop_
_entity.id
_entity.type
_entity.pdbx_description
1 polymer ?
#
loop_
_entity_poly.entity_id
_entity_poly.type
_entity_poly.pdbx_seq_one_letter_code
_entity_poly.pdbx_strand_id
1 'polypeptide(L)'
;LGLPLLFGLYVWVMPQAYYQVLQSGEFTGSMATFYPDYVALEQAFSMITPTWNHLWYLAYVLVYILIALAALPWLRRVPESRAWQALSSKPLVVVFVMILPFVAIETWLSPVFPTRHDLINDWANHAHRFLIFLIGFFAAKDARFWGSVDRVWKFAPLLAIVTWVVLLNGQNVGEWAGQYLSDTWLRFFFSYIMVVYAWSFILALLGFGQRFLNRESPLLRYLTGAIFCYYVLHQTITVVAGYYLTQYELGVAAESLLVLAVTVAGCVLGYELIRRIPYVGMLFGVHEVSGFRSGR
;
A
#
# COMPACT_ATOMS: atom_id res chain seq x y z
N LEU A 1 9.23 -13.16 -3.00
CA LEU A 1 8.06 -12.44 -3.56
C LEU A 1 7.32 -13.27 -4.62
N GLY A 2 7.99 -13.80 -5.66
CA GLY A 2 7.31 -14.54 -6.74
C GLY A 2 6.52 -15.78 -6.27
N LEU A 3 7.13 -16.63 -5.45
CA LEU A 3 6.44 -17.83 -4.92
C LEU A 3 5.21 -17.48 -4.05
N PRO A 4 5.30 -16.57 -3.05
CA PRO A 4 4.11 -16.08 -2.35
C PRO A 4 3.03 -15.47 -3.23
N LEU A 5 3.41 -14.75 -4.29
CA LEU A 5 2.45 -14.15 -5.21
C LEU A 5 1.67 -15.22 -5.97
N LEU A 6 2.36 -16.20 -6.57
CA LEU A 6 1.71 -17.30 -7.30
C LEU A 6 0.82 -18.13 -6.39
N PHE A 7 1.32 -18.52 -5.22
CA PHE A 7 0.52 -19.26 -4.25
C PHE A 7 -0.69 -18.44 -3.78
N GLY A 8 -0.47 -17.15 -3.48
CA GLY A 8 -1.50 -16.24 -3.05
C GLY A 8 -2.62 -16.08 -4.09
N LEU A 9 -2.28 -15.98 -5.38
CA LEU A 9 -3.25 -15.92 -6.48
C LEU A 9 -4.16 -17.16 -6.48
N TYR A 10 -3.60 -18.36 -6.56
CA TYR A 10 -4.40 -19.58 -6.74
C TYR A 10 -5.11 -20.06 -5.48
N VAL A 11 -4.57 -19.77 -4.29
CA VAL A 11 -5.10 -20.34 -3.03
C VAL A 11 -5.76 -19.29 -2.17
N TRP A 12 -5.09 -18.17 -1.95
CA TRP A 12 -5.50 -17.24 -0.89
C TRP A 12 -6.44 -16.15 -1.38
N VAL A 13 -6.28 -15.69 -2.62
CA VAL A 13 -7.12 -14.69 -3.26
C VAL A 13 -8.37 -15.32 -3.85
N MET A 14 -8.33 -16.61 -4.23
CA MET A 14 -9.49 -17.33 -4.75
C MET A 14 -10.75 -17.20 -3.85
N PRO A 15 -10.68 -17.37 -2.51
CA PRO A 15 -11.83 -17.12 -1.64
C PRO A 15 -12.38 -15.69 -1.72
N GLN A 16 -11.52 -14.68 -1.91
CA GLN A 16 -11.97 -13.29 -2.07
C GLN A 16 -12.82 -13.15 -3.34
N ALA A 17 -12.34 -13.72 -4.45
CA ALA A 17 -13.06 -13.72 -5.72
C ALA A 17 -14.39 -14.47 -5.61
N TYR A 18 -14.39 -15.64 -4.94
CA TYR A 18 -15.59 -16.43 -4.70
C TYR A 18 -16.68 -15.64 -3.97
N TYR A 19 -16.37 -15.01 -2.82
CA TYR A 19 -17.36 -14.22 -2.09
C TYR A 19 -17.80 -12.97 -2.85
N GLN A 20 -16.92 -12.38 -3.67
CA GLN A 20 -17.27 -11.26 -4.55
C GLN A 20 -18.31 -11.66 -5.60
N VAL A 21 -18.10 -12.79 -6.32
CA VAL A 21 -19.05 -13.23 -7.36
C VAL A 21 -20.35 -13.80 -6.77
N LEU A 22 -20.31 -14.37 -5.56
CA LEU A 22 -21.52 -14.73 -4.83
C LEU A 22 -22.35 -13.50 -4.49
N GLN A 23 -21.69 -12.44 -4.02
CA GLN A 23 -22.38 -11.20 -3.64
C GLN A 23 -22.93 -10.44 -4.85
N SER A 24 -22.24 -10.49 -6.01
CA SER A 24 -22.76 -9.90 -7.26
C SER A 24 -23.90 -10.71 -7.89
N GLY A 25 -24.12 -11.95 -7.44
CA GLY A 25 -25.13 -12.86 -7.99
C GLY A 25 -24.71 -13.55 -9.30
N GLU A 26 -23.44 -13.40 -9.71
CA GLU A 26 -22.91 -14.02 -10.92
C GLU A 26 -22.65 -15.52 -10.78
N PHE A 27 -22.49 -16.00 -9.54
CA PHE A 27 -22.26 -17.40 -9.24
C PHE A 27 -23.20 -17.89 -8.14
N THR A 28 -23.60 -19.16 -8.22
CA THR A 28 -24.28 -19.87 -7.13
C THR A 28 -23.63 -21.22 -6.92
N GLY A 29 -23.52 -21.65 -5.66
CA GLY A 29 -22.91 -22.94 -5.32
C GLY A 29 -21.74 -22.82 -4.37
N SER A 30 -20.99 -23.92 -4.25
CA SER A 30 -19.87 -24.03 -3.30
C SER A 30 -18.57 -23.48 -3.87
N MET A 31 -17.60 -23.18 -3.00
CA MET A 31 -16.25 -22.79 -3.41
C MET A 31 -15.56 -23.88 -4.25
N ALA A 32 -15.85 -25.16 -3.99
CA ALA A 32 -15.30 -26.28 -4.74
C ALA A 32 -15.81 -26.32 -6.20
N THR A 33 -17.07 -25.94 -6.41
CA THR A 33 -17.66 -25.84 -7.76
C THR A 33 -17.22 -24.57 -8.49
N PHE A 34 -16.83 -23.52 -7.76
CA PHE A 34 -16.28 -22.29 -8.34
C PHE A 34 -14.82 -22.44 -8.79
N TYR A 35 -14.03 -23.25 -8.09
CA TYR A 35 -12.58 -23.32 -8.31
C TYR A 35 -12.15 -23.66 -9.75
N PRO A 36 -12.79 -24.61 -10.47
CA PRO A 36 -12.46 -24.89 -11.86
C PRO A 36 -12.63 -23.67 -12.78
N ASP A 37 -13.72 -22.92 -12.61
CA ASP A 37 -13.99 -21.71 -13.40
C ASP A 37 -13.03 -20.57 -13.03
N TYR A 38 -12.62 -20.48 -11.76
CA TYR A 38 -11.64 -19.50 -11.30
C TYR A 38 -10.25 -19.68 -11.93
N VAL A 39 -9.80 -20.94 -12.10
CA VAL A 39 -8.47 -21.24 -12.68
C VAL A 39 -8.50 -21.34 -14.20
N ALA A 40 -9.68 -21.43 -14.80
CA ALA A 40 -9.84 -21.40 -16.25
C ALA A 40 -9.35 -20.05 -16.80
N LEU A 41 -8.68 -20.08 -17.95
CA LEU A 41 -8.27 -18.85 -18.64
C LEU A 41 -9.45 -18.17 -19.35
N GLU A 42 -10.54 -18.91 -19.55
CA GLU A 42 -11.79 -18.38 -20.08
C GLU A 42 -12.52 -17.57 -19.01
N GLN A 43 -12.86 -16.33 -19.34
CA GLN A 43 -13.43 -15.39 -18.38
C GLN A 43 -14.94 -15.65 -18.23
N ALA A 44 -15.31 -16.42 -17.21
CA ALA A 44 -16.70 -16.74 -16.89
C ALA A 44 -17.42 -15.65 -16.07
N PHE A 45 -16.67 -14.72 -15.47
CA PHE A 45 -17.18 -13.70 -14.55
C PHE A 45 -16.82 -12.29 -15.04
N SER A 46 -17.52 -11.28 -14.50
CA SER A 46 -17.24 -9.86 -14.74
C SER A 46 -15.85 -9.46 -14.25
N MET A 47 -15.36 -10.12 -13.19
CA MET A 47 -14.00 -9.96 -12.70
C MET A 47 -13.05 -10.89 -13.45
N ILE A 48 -11.85 -10.39 -13.70
CA ILE A 48 -10.80 -11.21 -14.31
C ILE A 48 -10.39 -12.31 -13.33
N THR A 49 -10.38 -13.56 -13.78
CA THR A 49 -9.94 -14.72 -12.99
C THR A 49 -8.86 -15.51 -13.74
N PRO A 50 -7.84 -16.04 -13.04
CA PRO A 50 -7.45 -15.73 -11.66
C PRO A 50 -7.05 -14.25 -11.45
N THR A 51 -7.51 -13.66 -10.35
CA THR A 51 -7.13 -12.28 -9.94
C THR A 51 -6.04 -12.30 -8.87
N TRP A 52 -5.20 -11.26 -8.83
CA TRP A 52 -4.32 -11.00 -7.69
C TRP A 52 -5.01 -10.21 -6.56
N ASN A 53 -6.15 -9.53 -6.83
CA ASN A 53 -6.76 -8.55 -5.94
C ASN A 53 -5.66 -7.70 -5.26
N HIS A 54 -5.67 -7.60 -3.93
CA HIS A 54 -4.69 -6.85 -3.14
C HIS A 54 -3.23 -7.26 -3.27
N LEU A 55 -2.95 -8.45 -3.80
CA LEU A 55 -1.59 -8.90 -4.11
C LEU A 55 -1.00 -8.21 -5.34
N TRP A 56 -1.76 -7.34 -6.05
CA TRP A 56 -1.22 -6.49 -7.11
C TRP A 56 0.04 -5.75 -6.64
N TYR A 57 0.08 -5.31 -5.37
CA TYR A 57 1.23 -4.61 -4.80
C TYR A 57 2.50 -5.47 -4.80
N LEU A 58 2.37 -6.78 -4.53
CA LEU A 58 3.49 -7.73 -4.55
C LEU A 58 4.08 -7.90 -5.94
N ALA A 59 3.22 -7.96 -6.96
CA ALA A 59 3.65 -8.02 -8.36
C ALA A 59 4.41 -6.75 -8.75
N TYR A 60 3.89 -5.58 -8.38
CA TYR A 60 4.50 -4.29 -8.69
C TYR A 60 5.87 -4.14 -8.02
N VAL A 61 5.94 -4.40 -6.70
CA VAL A 61 7.20 -4.31 -5.96
C VAL A 61 8.24 -5.32 -6.46
N LEU A 62 7.83 -6.53 -6.85
CA LEU A 62 8.77 -7.49 -7.46
C LEU A 62 9.39 -6.93 -8.74
N VAL A 63 8.58 -6.40 -9.67
CA VAL A 63 9.07 -5.78 -10.90
C VAL A 63 9.97 -4.57 -10.60
N TYR A 64 9.57 -3.72 -9.65
CA TYR A 64 10.36 -2.54 -9.26
C TYR A 64 11.71 -2.91 -8.66
N ILE A 65 11.78 -3.98 -7.85
CA ILE A 65 13.03 -4.51 -7.32
C ILE A 65 13.91 -5.00 -8.47
N LEU A 66 13.36 -5.76 -9.43
CA LEU A 66 14.14 -6.26 -10.57
C LEU A 66 14.70 -5.10 -11.43
N ILE A 67 13.88 -4.09 -11.71
CA ILE A 67 14.33 -2.87 -12.40
C ILE A 67 15.41 -2.14 -11.60
N ALA A 68 15.22 -1.97 -10.29
CA ALA A 68 16.18 -1.29 -9.43
C ALA A 68 17.50 -2.06 -9.30
N LEU A 69 17.46 -3.39 -9.28
CA LEU A 69 18.65 -4.25 -9.31
C LEU A 69 19.41 -4.11 -10.63
N ALA A 70 18.70 -4.14 -11.76
CA ALA A 70 19.31 -3.92 -13.07
C ALA A 70 19.92 -2.52 -13.19
N ALA A 71 19.28 -1.51 -12.61
CA ALA A 71 19.73 -0.12 -12.63
C ALA A 71 20.68 0.27 -11.46
N LEU A 72 21.03 -0.69 -10.60
CA LEU A 72 21.69 -0.43 -9.32
C LEU A 72 22.99 0.38 -9.41
N PRO A 73 23.89 0.16 -10.42
CA PRO A 73 25.10 0.96 -10.56
C PRO A 73 24.83 2.46 -10.71
N TRP A 74 23.75 2.85 -11.39
CA TRP A 74 23.36 4.25 -11.55
C TRP A 74 22.62 4.77 -10.33
N LEU A 75 21.68 3.99 -9.79
CA LEU A 75 20.87 4.38 -8.63
C LEU A 75 21.73 4.69 -7.39
N ARG A 76 22.84 3.96 -7.17
CA ARG A 76 23.74 4.22 -6.03
C ARG A 76 24.40 5.59 -6.05
N ARG A 77 24.51 6.24 -7.21
CA ARG A 77 25.10 7.58 -7.35
C ARG A 77 24.11 8.71 -7.06
N VAL A 78 22.81 8.42 -7.09
CA VAL A 78 21.75 9.43 -6.93
C VAL A 78 21.83 10.12 -5.56
N PRO A 79 21.98 9.41 -4.42
CA PRO A 79 22.08 10.06 -3.11
C PRO A 79 23.28 11.01 -2.95
N GLU A 80 24.34 10.81 -3.74
CA GLU A 80 25.54 11.64 -3.74
C GLU A 80 25.39 12.88 -4.65
N SER A 81 24.45 12.85 -5.60
CA SER A 81 24.22 13.94 -6.55
C SER A 81 23.73 15.22 -5.86
N ARG A 82 24.21 16.40 -6.33
CA ARG A 82 23.79 17.72 -5.81
C ARG A 82 22.27 17.90 -5.82
N ALA A 83 21.58 17.36 -6.82
CA ALA A 83 20.13 17.43 -6.94
C ALA A 83 19.43 16.72 -5.77
N TRP A 84 19.81 15.47 -5.46
CA TRP A 84 19.24 14.76 -4.32
C TRP A 84 19.59 15.44 -3.00
N GLN A 85 20.81 15.94 -2.83
CA GLN A 85 21.18 16.65 -1.59
C GLN A 85 20.32 17.90 -1.39
N ALA A 86 20.05 18.65 -2.45
CA ALA A 86 19.18 19.83 -2.40
C ALA A 86 17.73 19.46 -2.03
N LEU A 87 17.22 18.35 -2.57
CA LEU A 87 15.87 17.84 -2.28
C LEU A 87 15.72 17.30 -0.84
N SER A 88 16.75 16.68 -0.29
CA SER A 88 16.69 15.97 1.00
C SER A 88 17.13 16.81 2.21
N SER A 89 17.93 17.86 2.00
CA SER A 89 18.58 18.60 3.10
C SER A 89 17.73 19.68 3.77
N LYS A 90 16.74 20.22 3.05
CA LYS A 90 15.93 21.35 3.52
C LYS A 90 14.52 20.86 3.90
N PRO A 91 14.08 21.08 5.16
CA PRO A 91 12.75 20.68 5.65
C PRO A 91 11.58 21.05 4.72
N LEU A 92 11.49 22.32 4.31
CA LEU A 92 10.40 22.78 3.45
C LEU A 92 10.49 22.23 2.02
N VAL A 93 11.68 21.90 1.54
CA VAL A 93 11.86 21.27 0.22
C VAL A 93 11.36 19.82 0.26
N VAL A 94 11.67 19.08 1.33
CA VAL A 94 11.13 17.72 1.54
C VAL A 94 9.61 17.73 1.63
N VAL A 95 9.01 18.73 2.29
CA VAL A 95 7.55 18.83 2.42
C VAL A 95 6.86 19.24 1.12
N PHE A 96 7.34 20.28 0.44
CA PHE A 96 6.57 20.96 -0.62
C PHE A 96 7.10 20.75 -2.04
N VAL A 97 8.37 20.40 -2.20
CA VAL A 97 9.04 20.34 -3.52
C VAL A 97 9.32 18.91 -3.95
N MET A 98 9.75 18.05 -3.02
CA MET A 98 10.02 16.63 -3.31
C MET A 98 8.79 15.91 -3.90
N ILE A 99 7.59 16.40 -3.59
CA ILE A 99 6.34 15.81 -4.03
C ILE A 99 5.89 16.23 -5.44
N LEU A 100 6.53 17.24 -6.05
CA LEU A 100 6.08 17.81 -7.34
C LEU A 100 5.93 16.77 -8.46
N PRO A 101 6.79 15.74 -8.58
CA PRO A 101 6.58 14.73 -9.62
C PRO A 101 5.31 13.90 -9.39
N PHE A 102 4.88 13.66 -8.14
CA PHE A 102 3.59 13.00 -7.87
C PHE A 102 2.42 13.89 -8.26
N VAL A 103 2.52 15.20 -7.97
CA VAL A 103 1.51 16.19 -8.40
C VAL A 103 1.40 16.21 -9.92
N ALA A 104 2.52 16.10 -10.61
CA ALA A 104 2.53 16.02 -12.06
C ALA A 104 1.84 14.76 -12.59
N ILE A 105 2.11 13.61 -11.96
CA ILE A 105 1.45 12.34 -12.31
C ILE A 105 -0.07 12.46 -12.12
N GLU A 106 -0.54 12.98 -10.99
CA GLU A 106 -1.98 13.11 -10.72
C GLU A 106 -2.69 14.13 -11.63
N THR A 107 -1.98 15.19 -11.99
CA THR A 107 -2.53 16.23 -12.87
C THR A 107 -2.62 15.78 -14.32
N TRP A 108 -1.59 15.10 -14.84
CA TRP A 108 -1.47 14.86 -16.28
C TRP A 108 -1.52 13.40 -16.70
N LEU A 109 -1.08 12.46 -15.85
CA LEU A 109 -0.97 11.04 -16.23
C LEU A 109 -2.16 10.21 -15.73
N SER A 110 -2.60 10.41 -14.49
CA SER A 110 -3.79 9.75 -13.91
C SER A 110 -5.10 9.91 -14.72
N PRO A 111 -5.40 11.03 -15.42
CA PRO A 111 -6.61 11.09 -16.26
C PRO A 111 -6.50 10.32 -17.56
N VAL A 112 -5.29 10.08 -18.05
CA VAL A 112 -5.05 9.36 -19.31
C VAL A 112 -4.96 7.86 -19.04
N PHE A 113 -4.37 7.48 -17.90
CA PHE A 113 -4.18 6.09 -17.49
C PHE A 113 -4.97 5.82 -16.20
N PRO A 114 -6.23 5.36 -16.30
CA PRO A 114 -7.04 5.05 -15.12
C PRO A 114 -6.41 3.90 -14.32
N THR A 115 -6.65 3.90 -13.01
CA THR A 115 -6.16 2.84 -12.14
C THR A 115 -6.87 1.53 -12.46
N ARG A 116 -6.10 0.54 -12.91
CA ARG A 116 -6.60 -0.81 -13.21
C ARG A 116 -6.03 -1.88 -12.29
N HIS A 117 -4.89 -1.58 -11.64
CA HIS A 117 -4.08 -2.59 -10.95
C HIS A 117 -3.72 -3.77 -11.88
N ASP A 118 -3.59 -3.49 -13.18
CA ASP A 118 -3.06 -4.42 -14.15
C ASP A 118 -1.59 -4.10 -14.45
N LEU A 119 -0.70 -5.06 -14.21
CA LEU A 119 0.76 -4.87 -14.24
C LEU A 119 1.32 -4.28 -15.55
N ILE A 120 0.52 -4.26 -16.63
CA ILE A 120 0.99 -3.92 -17.98
C ILE A 120 0.53 -2.52 -18.39
N ASN A 121 -0.73 -2.16 -18.14
CA ASN A 121 -1.35 -0.95 -18.69
C ASN A 121 -1.55 0.15 -17.64
N ASP A 122 -1.08 -0.05 -16.41
CA ASP A 122 -1.33 0.85 -15.28
C ASP A 122 -0.23 1.93 -15.13
N TRP A 123 0.08 2.64 -16.22
CA TRP A 123 1.25 3.50 -16.34
C TRP A 123 1.30 4.67 -15.36
N ALA A 124 0.15 5.30 -15.04
CA ALA A 124 0.10 6.34 -14.00
C ALA A 124 0.48 5.79 -12.63
N ASN A 125 -0.06 4.62 -12.26
CA ASN A 125 0.31 3.93 -11.03
C ASN A 125 1.76 3.44 -11.06
N HIS A 126 2.30 3.02 -12.20
CA HIS A 126 3.72 2.68 -12.30
C HIS A 126 4.60 3.88 -12.02
N ALA A 127 4.34 5.02 -12.65
CA ALA A 127 5.05 6.26 -12.37
C ALA A 127 4.94 6.65 -10.89
N HIS A 128 3.73 6.63 -10.32
CA HIS A 128 3.48 7.01 -8.93
C HIS A 128 4.16 6.06 -7.92
N ARG A 129 3.93 4.75 -8.05
CA ARG A 129 4.38 3.73 -7.09
C ARG A 129 5.88 3.44 -7.21
N PHE A 130 6.43 3.47 -8.42
CA PHE A 130 7.86 3.30 -8.60
C PHE A 130 8.63 4.50 -8.06
N LEU A 131 8.09 5.72 -8.21
CA LEU A 131 8.71 6.92 -7.67
C LEU A 131 8.78 6.89 -6.13
N ILE A 132 7.69 6.54 -5.43
CA ILE A 132 7.73 6.45 -3.96
C ILE A 132 8.66 5.33 -3.49
N PHE A 133 8.73 4.21 -4.23
CA PHE A 133 9.71 3.15 -3.99
C PHE A 133 11.15 3.69 -4.09
N LEU A 134 11.46 4.47 -5.14
CA LEU A 134 12.78 5.09 -5.32
C LEU A 134 13.10 6.12 -4.22
N ILE A 135 12.13 6.95 -3.82
CA ILE A 135 12.31 7.88 -2.69
C ILE A 135 12.65 7.09 -1.43
N GLY A 136 11.91 6.02 -1.13
CA GLY A 136 12.22 5.15 0.01
C GLY A 136 13.62 4.52 -0.10
N PHE A 137 14.00 4.04 -1.28
CA PHE A 137 15.32 3.47 -1.55
C PHE A 137 16.46 4.48 -1.30
N PHE A 138 16.33 5.72 -1.78
CA PHE A 138 17.34 6.76 -1.59
C PHE A 138 17.35 7.33 -0.17
N ALA A 139 16.17 7.49 0.44
CA ALA A 139 16.00 8.06 1.77
C ALA A 139 16.47 7.11 2.89
N ALA A 140 16.42 5.79 2.68
CA ALA A 140 16.66 4.78 3.72
C ALA A 140 17.95 5.00 4.53
N LYS A 141 19.03 5.46 3.89
CA LYS A 141 20.33 5.70 4.53
C LYS A 141 20.78 7.17 4.50
N ASP A 142 19.90 8.09 4.10
CA ASP A 142 20.25 9.50 3.94
C ASP A 142 19.95 10.31 5.20
N ALA A 143 21.00 10.60 5.98
CA ALA A 143 20.88 11.37 7.22
C ALA A 143 20.28 12.77 7.01
N ARG A 144 20.46 13.37 5.82
CA ARG A 144 19.87 14.67 5.48
C ARG A 144 18.35 14.60 5.42
N PHE A 145 17.83 13.61 4.71
CA PHE A 145 16.40 13.35 4.64
C PHE A 145 15.80 13.14 6.04
N TRP A 146 16.38 12.23 6.82
CA TRP A 146 15.89 11.96 8.18
C TRP A 146 16.01 13.18 9.11
N GLY A 147 17.06 14.00 8.97
CA GLY A 147 17.16 15.27 9.69
C GLY A 147 16.11 16.31 9.27
N SER A 148 15.66 16.29 8.00
CA SER A 148 14.53 17.12 7.56
C SER A 148 13.20 16.62 8.11
N VAL A 149 12.95 15.31 8.07
CA VAL A 149 11.77 14.67 8.66
C VAL A 149 11.66 15.01 10.15
N ASP A 150 12.76 14.89 10.89
CA ASP A 150 12.81 15.18 12.33
C ASP A 150 12.45 16.63 12.69
N ARG A 151 12.67 17.58 11.77
CA ARG A 151 12.29 18.98 11.97
C ARG A 151 10.83 19.28 11.63
N VAL A 152 10.21 18.52 10.72
CA VAL A 152 8.85 18.81 10.23
C VAL A 152 7.76 17.94 10.83
N TRP A 153 8.08 16.81 11.45
CA TRP A 153 7.07 15.83 11.85
C TRP A 153 6.00 16.37 12.80
N LYS A 154 6.30 17.38 13.62
CA LYS A 154 5.31 18.03 14.51
C LYS A 154 4.33 18.93 13.73
N PHE A 155 4.80 19.52 12.63
CA PHE A 155 3.98 20.36 11.76
C PHE A 155 3.18 19.52 10.76
N ALA A 156 3.65 18.32 10.43
CA ALA A 156 3.03 17.46 9.42
C ALA A 156 1.56 17.05 9.76
N PRO A 157 1.17 16.69 11.00
CA PRO A 157 -0.22 16.45 11.35
C PRO A 157 -1.12 17.67 11.15
N LEU A 158 -0.65 18.86 11.53
CA LEU A 158 -1.38 20.11 11.30
C LEU A 158 -1.56 20.36 9.80
N LEU A 159 -0.51 20.15 9.01
CA LEU A 159 -0.58 20.29 7.56
C LEU A 159 -1.55 19.29 6.92
N ALA A 160 -1.58 18.04 7.41
CA ALA A 160 -2.55 17.03 6.99
C ALA A 160 -3.99 17.46 7.33
N ILE A 161 -4.24 17.98 8.53
CA ILE A 161 -5.58 18.49 8.90
C ILE A 161 -5.98 19.68 8.03
N VAL A 162 -5.09 20.65 7.81
CA VAL A 162 -5.38 21.84 6.98
C VAL A 162 -5.71 21.42 5.55
N THR A 163 -4.89 20.56 4.94
CA THR A 163 -5.14 20.07 3.58
C THR A 163 -6.39 19.21 3.49
N TRP A 164 -6.68 18.39 4.52
CA TRP A 164 -7.93 17.65 4.61
C TRP A 164 -9.16 18.56 4.64
N VAL A 165 -9.13 19.63 5.45
CA VAL A 165 -10.24 20.60 5.51
C VAL A 165 -10.46 21.28 4.16
N VAL A 166 -9.38 21.61 3.43
CA VAL A 166 -9.49 22.13 2.06
C VAL A 166 -10.15 21.12 1.12
N LEU A 167 -9.74 19.85 1.18
CA LEU A 167 -10.33 18.78 0.35
C LEU A 167 -11.79 18.48 0.72
N LEU A 168 -12.13 18.50 2.00
CA LEU A 168 -13.50 18.33 2.50
C LEU A 168 -14.43 19.42 1.96
N ASN A 169 -13.91 20.64 1.78
CA ASN A 169 -14.62 21.77 1.19
C ASN A 169 -14.32 21.93 -0.32
N GLY A 170 -13.84 20.87 -0.98
CA GLY A 170 -13.31 20.94 -2.35
C GLY A 170 -14.29 21.47 -3.38
N GLN A 171 -15.60 21.23 -3.23
CA GLN A 171 -16.62 21.81 -4.11
C GLN A 171 -16.65 23.33 -4.02
N ASN A 172 -16.84 23.88 -2.81
CA ASN A 172 -16.86 25.33 -2.57
C ASN A 172 -15.55 26.01 -2.99
N VAL A 173 -14.41 25.38 -2.65
CA VAL A 173 -13.08 25.89 -3.03
C VAL A 173 -12.92 25.85 -4.56
N GLY A 174 -13.42 24.80 -5.20
CA GLY A 174 -13.38 24.61 -6.64
C GLY A 174 -14.21 25.64 -7.39
N GLU A 175 -15.44 25.89 -6.94
CA GLU A 175 -16.34 26.89 -7.50
C GLU A 175 -15.76 28.31 -7.39
N TRP A 176 -15.20 28.65 -6.22
CA TRP A 176 -14.58 29.96 -6.01
C TRP A 176 -13.29 30.12 -6.84
N ALA A 177 -12.37 29.16 -6.77
CA ALA A 177 -11.08 29.25 -7.46
C ALA A 177 -11.23 29.12 -8.99
N GLY A 178 -12.24 28.39 -9.46
CA GLY A 178 -12.57 28.24 -10.88
C GLY A 178 -13.01 29.55 -11.55
N GLN A 179 -13.38 30.59 -10.79
CA GLN A 179 -13.63 31.93 -11.32
C GLN A 179 -12.34 32.62 -11.81
N TYR A 180 -11.18 32.17 -11.33
CA TYR A 180 -9.88 32.81 -11.57
C TYR A 180 -8.85 31.88 -12.22
N LEU A 181 -9.01 30.56 -12.07
CA LEU A 181 -8.09 29.54 -12.58
C LEU A 181 -8.73 28.78 -13.74
N SER A 182 -7.92 28.38 -14.73
CA SER A 182 -8.35 27.40 -15.72
C SER A 182 -8.47 26.01 -15.09
N ASP A 183 -9.25 25.12 -15.73
CA ASP A 183 -9.46 23.74 -15.27
C ASP A 183 -8.14 23.00 -15.00
N THR A 184 -7.11 23.21 -15.82
CA THR A 184 -5.78 22.60 -15.64
C THR A 184 -5.11 23.08 -14.35
N TRP A 185 -5.17 24.39 -14.06
CA TRP A 185 -4.57 24.95 -12.84
C TRP A 185 -5.38 24.58 -11.60
N LEU A 186 -6.71 24.52 -11.72
CA LEU A 186 -7.58 24.05 -10.65
C LEU A 186 -7.30 22.60 -10.30
N ARG A 187 -7.14 21.74 -11.32
CA ARG A 187 -6.74 20.35 -11.15
C ARG A 187 -5.35 20.22 -10.52
N PHE A 188 -4.38 21.01 -10.99
CA PHE A 188 -3.04 21.02 -10.41
C PHE A 188 -3.09 21.39 -8.93
N PHE A 189 -3.88 22.40 -8.56
CA PHE A 189 -4.10 22.81 -7.18
C PHE A 189 -4.64 21.66 -6.33
N PHE A 190 -5.74 21.02 -6.74
CA PHE A 190 -6.30 19.90 -5.98
C PHE A 190 -5.37 18.69 -5.92
N SER A 191 -4.65 18.40 -7.00
CA SER A 191 -3.62 17.34 -7.02
C SER A 191 -2.49 17.66 -6.03
N TYR A 192 -2.05 18.92 -5.98
CA TYR A 192 -1.03 19.38 -5.04
C TYR A 192 -1.49 19.21 -3.59
N ILE A 193 -2.71 19.69 -3.27
CA ILE A 193 -3.28 19.57 -1.92
C ILE A 193 -3.47 18.10 -1.52
N MET A 194 -3.95 17.24 -2.42
CA MET A 194 -4.12 15.80 -2.17
C MET A 194 -2.78 15.11 -1.89
N VAL A 195 -1.74 15.42 -2.67
CA VAL A 195 -0.42 14.85 -2.47
C VAL A 195 0.23 15.38 -1.19
N VAL A 196 0.10 16.68 -0.86
CA VAL A 196 0.56 17.23 0.42
C VAL A 196 -0.17 16.56 1.59
N TYR A 197 -1.47 16.32 1.48
CA TYR A 197 -2.25 15.61 2.50
C TYR A 197 -1.68 14.22 2.78
N ALA A 198 -1.51 13.39 1.74
CA ALA A 198 -0.96 12.05 1.86
C ALA A 198 0.49 12.07 2.37
N TRP A 199 1.33 12.95 1.81
CA TRP A 199 2.73 13.07 2.19
C TRP A 199 2.92 13.56 3.63
N SER A 200 2.06 14.44 4.11
CA SER A 200 2.08 14.92 5.49
C SER A 200 1.82 13.80 6.48
N PHE A 201 0.89 12.88 6.18
CA PHE A 201 0.71 11.67 7.00
C PHE A 201 1.95 10.78 6.99
N ILE A 202 2.58 10.59 5.83
CA ILE A 202 3.82 9.80 5.72
C ILE A 202 4.92 10.44 6.58
N LEU A 203 5.16 11.74 6.45
CA LEU A 203 6.17 12.46 7.24
C LEU A 203 5.89 12.42 8.73
N ALA A 204 4.62 12.55 9.15
CA ALA A 204 4.22 12.44 10.54
C ALA A 204 4.53 11.05 11.11
N LEU A 205 4.16 9.99 10.38
CA LEU A 205 4.42 8.60 10.78
C LEU A 205 5.92 8.28 10.80
N LEU A 206 6.67 8.73 9.79
CA LEU A 206 8.13 8.53 9.73
C LEU A 206 8.83 9.24 10.89
N GLY A 207 8.50 10.50 11.17
CA GLY A 207 9.12 11.24 12.28
C GLY A 207 8.70 10.73 13.66
N PHE A 208 7.43 10.33 13.82
CA PHE A 208 6.97 9.66 15.04
C PHE A 208 7.71 8.33 15.25
N GLY A 209 7.79 7.50 14.21
CA GLY A 209 8.51 6.23 14.24
C GLY A 209 9.98 6.42 14.60
N GLN A 210 10.66 7.37 13.95
CA GLN A 210 12.07 7.69 14.20
C GLN A 210 12.32 8.11 15.66
N ARG A 211 11.42 8.89 16.28
CA ARG A 211 11.63 9.39 17.65
C ARG A 211 11.22 8.41 18.75
N PHE A 212 10.12 7.70 18.57
CA PHE A 212 9.49 6.95 19.66
C PHE A 212 9.59 5.43 19.49
N LEU A 213 9.71 4.95 18.26
CA LEU A 213 9.67 3.53 17.91
C LEU A 213 11.00 2.99 17.37
N ASN A 214 12.02 3.84 17.17
CA ASN A 214 13.32 3.44 16.64
C ASN A 214 14.23 2.81 17.71
N ARG A 215 13.74 1.72 18.31
CA ARG A 215 14.44 0.93 19.32
C ARG A 215 14.06 -0.53 19.14
N GLU A 216 15.06 -1.40 19.23
CA GLU A 216 14.79 -2.83 19.18
C GLU A 216 13.89 -3.25 20.35
N SER A 217 12.85 -4.03 20.05
CA SER A 217 11.99 -4.63 21.06
C SER A 217 11.56 -6.03 20.62
N PRO A 218 11.21 -6.92 21.57
CA PRO A 218 10.68 -8.23 21.23
C PRO A 218 9.43 -8.15 20.33
N LEU A 219 8.56 -7.16 20.60
CA LEU A 219 7.36 -6.91 19.81
C LEU A 219 7.71 -6.49 18.38
N LEU A 220 8.66 -5.56 18.20
CA LEU A 220 9.10 -5.14 16.87
C LEU A 220 9.70 -6.32 16.09
N ARG A 221 10.57 -7.13 16.71
CA ARG A 221 11.14 -8.31 16.07
C ARG A 221 10.07 -9.31 15.62
N TYR A 222 9.07 -9.56 16.47
CA TYR A 222 7.92 -10.40 16.13
C TYR A 222 7.14 -9.83 14.94
N LEU A 223 6.74 -8.55 15.01
CA LEU A 223 5.95 -7.91 13.97
C LEU A 223 6.71 -7.79 12.64
N THR A 224 8.02 -7.55 12.67
CA THR A 224 8.86 -7.56 11.46
C THR A 224 8.87 -8.92 10.78
N GLY A 225 8.88 -10.02 11.55
CA GLY A 225 8.74 -11.37 10.99
C GLY A 225 7.33 -11.69 10.49
N ALA A 226 6.31 -11.08 11.08
CA ALA A 226 4.90 -11.35 10.78
C ALA A 226 4.30 -10.47 9.67
N ILE A 227 4.86 -9.28 9.42
CA ILE A 227 4.22 -8.23 8.61
C ILE A 227 3.85 -8.68 7.19
N PHE A 228 4.71 -9.46 6.54
CA PHE A 228 4.43 -9.97 5.20
C PHE A 228 3.33 -11.03 5.22
N CYS A 229 3.34 -11.93 6.21
CA CYS A 229 2.30 -12.93 6.39
C CYS A 229 0.95 -12.25 6.68
N TYR A 230 0.92 -11.24 7.55
CA TYR A 230 -0.28 -10.43 7.81
C TYR A 230 -0.77 -9.74 6.55
N TYR A 231 0.14 -9.16 5.76
CA TYR A 231 -0.22 -8.55 4.47
C TYR A 231 -0.86 -9.56 3.52
N VAL A 232 -0.36 -10.79 3.43
CA VAL A 232 -1.01 -11.81 2.59
C VAL A 232 -2.37 -12.20 3.18
N LEU A 233 -2.45 -12.45 4.49
CA LEU A 233 -3.64 -13.01 5.13
C LEU A 233 -4.83 -12.04 5.24
N HIS A 234 -4.55 -10.78 5.61
CA HIS A 234 -5.57 -9.88 6.15
C HIS A 234 -6.77 -9.70 5.23
N GLN A 235 -6.57 -9.49 3.92
CA GLN A 235 -7.68 -9.12 3.06
C GLN A 235 -8.66 -10.26 2.84
N THR A 236 -8.20 -11.51 2.74
CA THR A 236 -9.13 -12.64 2.63
C THR A 236 -9.95 -12.77 3.90
N ILE A 237 -9.32 -12.64 5.07
CA ILE A 237 -10.03 -12.69 6.35
C ILE A 237 -11.05 -11.55 6.43
N THR A 238 -10.66 -10.33 6.06
CA THR A 238 -11.56 -9.17 6.04
C THR A 238 -12.75 -9.38 5.10
N VAL A 239 -12.54 -9.89 3.89
CA VAL A 239 -13.62 -10.14 2.91
C VAL A 239 -14.58 -11.21 3.43
N VAL A 240 -14.05 -12.34 3.92
CA VAL A 240 -14.87 -13.43 4.46
C VAL A 240 -15.64 -12.98 5.69
N ALA A 241 -14.97 -12.31 6.63
CA ALA A 241 -15.60 -11.78 7.83
C ALA A 241 -16.67 -10.73 7.48
N GLY A 242 -16.37 -9.81 6.58
CA GLY A 242 -17.30 -8.80 6.09
C GLY A 242 -18.55 -9.43 5.49
N TYR A 243 -18.38 -10.41 4.59
CA TYR A 243 -19.50 -11.09 3.93
C TYR A 243 -20.50 -11.71 4.91
N TYR A 244 -20.02 -12.38 5.97
CA TYR A 244 -20.90 -12.97 6.98
C TYR A 244 -21.40 -11.94 7.99
N LEU A 245 -20.56 -11.01 8.44
CA LEU A 245 -20.93 -10.04 9.48
C LEU A 245 -22.01 -9.06 9.01
N THR A 246 -21.97 -8.63 7.75
CA THR A 246 -22.98 -7.71 7.20
C THR A 246 -24.37 -8.34 7.10
N GLN A 247 -24.50 -9.67 7.21
CA GLN A 247 -25.80 -10.36 7.22
C GLN A 247 -26.53 -10.23 8.57
N TYR A 248 -25.82 -9.81 9.63
CA TYR A 248 -26.39 -9.66 10.97
C TYR A 248 -26.93 -8.26 11.25
N GLU A 249 -26.70 -7.29 10.35
CA GLU A 249 -27.20 -5.91 10.44
C GLU A 249 -26.90 -5.24 11.80
N LEU A 250 -25.70 -5.46 12.35
CA LEU A 250 -25.32 -4.99 13.69
C LEU A 250 -25.00 -3.48 13.73
N GLY A 251 -25.00 -2.83 12.56
CA GLY A 251 -24.66 -1.44 12.38
C GLY A 251 -23.15 -1.22 12.18
N VAL A 252 -22.83 -0.13 11.47
CA VAL A 252 -21.48 0.14 10.92
C VAL A 252 -20.37 0.06 11.97
N ALA A 253 -20.59 0.60 13.17
CA ALA A 253 -19.57 0.63 14.21
C ALA A 253 -19.25 -0.77 14.75
N ALA A 254 -20.27 -1.57 15.06
CA ALA A 254 -20.10 -2.92 15.58
C ALA A 254 -19.49 -3.84 14.51
N GLU A 255 -20.01 -3.79 13.28
CA GLU A 255 -19.49 -4.58 12.16
C GLU A 255 -18.03 -4.24 11.86
N SER A 256 -17.68 -2.95 11.82
CA SER A 256 -16.29 -2.51 11.57
C SER A 256 -15.33 -3.00 12.66
N LEU A 257 -15.73 -2.92 13.94
CA LEU A 257 -14.92 -3.41 15.05
C LEU A 257 -14.76 -4.93 15.03
N LEU A 258 -15.83 -5.66 14.70
CA LEU A 258 -15.80 -7.12 14.59
C LEU A 258 -14.92 -7.57 13.42
N VAL A 259 -15.07 -6.96 12.24
CA VAL A 259 -14.19 -7.23 11.09
C VAL A 259 -12.74 -6.98 11.46
N LEU A 260 -12.42 -5.84 12.09
CA LEU A 260 -11.07 -5.51 12.53
C LEU A 260 -10.53 -6.56 13.52
N ALA A 261 -11.32 -6.92 14.54
CA ALA A 261 -10.93 -7.88 15.56
C ALA A 261 -10.67 -9.27 14.95
N VAL A 262 -11.57 -9.75 14.08
CA VAL A 262 -11.45 -11.04 13.39
C VAL A 262 -10.23 -11.03 12.46
N THR A 263 -10.00 -9.96 11.71
CA THR A 263 -8.82 -9.84 10.83
C THR A 263 -7.52 -9.85 11.62
N VAL A 264 -7.43 -9.07 12.71
CA VAL A 264 -6.22 -9.04 13.56
C VAL A 264 -5.98 -10.40 14.22
N ALA A 265 -7.01 -10.99 14.83
CA ALA A 265 -6.91 -12.29 15.47
C ALA A 265 -6.54 -13.39 14.46
N GLY A 266 -7.18 -13.40 13.29
CA GLY A 266 -6.92 -14.34 12.21
C GLY A 266 -5.50 -14.21 11.65
N CYS A 267 -4.97 -12.99 11.50
CA CYS A 267 -3.58 -12.77 11.11
C CYS A 267 -2.59 -13.29 12.17
N VAL A 268 -2.84 -13.02 13.46
CA VAL A 268 -2.00 -13.51 14.58
C VAL A 268 -1.99 -15.04 14.60
N LEU A 269 -3.18 -15.66 14.62
CA LEU A 269 -3.33 -17.11 14.65
C LEU A 269 -2.75 -17.78 13.40
N GLY A 270 -3.02 -17.21 12.23
CA GLY A 270 -2.49 -17.68 10.95
C GLY A 270 -0.97 -17.65 10.91
N TYR A 271 -0.35 -16.55 11.32
CA TYR A 271 1.11 -16.47 11.41
C TYR A 271 1.70 -17.47 12.40
N GLU A 272 1.10 -17.61 13.58
CA GLU A 272 1.55 -18.56 14.60
C GLU A 272 1.44 -20.03 14.17
N LEU A 273 0.44 -20.36 13.34
CA LEU A 273 0.32 -21.69 12.75
C LEU A 273 1.32 -21.88 11.60
N ILE A 274 1.36 -20.95 10.64
CA ILE A 274 2.19 -21.03 9.44
C ILE A 274 3.67 -21.12 9.79
N ARG A 275 4.14 -20.36 10.79
CA ARG A 275 5.55 -20.37 11.21
C ARG A 275 5.99 -21.69 11.86
N ARG A 276 5.06 -22.57 12.25
CA ARG A 276 5.36 -23.88 12.87
C ARG A 276 5.43 -25.02 11.84
N ILE A 277 4.94 -24.80 10.63
CA ILE A 277 4.91 -25.81 9.57
C ILE A 277 6.13 -25.60 8.65
N PRO A 278 7.06 -26.58 8.57
CA PRO A 278 8.23 -26.48 7.69
C PRO A 278 7.83 -26.20 6.24
N TYR A 279 8.63 -25.38 5.54
CA TYR A 279 8.46 -24.98 4.14
C TYR A 279 7.21 -24.13 3.81
N VAL A 280 6.09 -24.29 4.52
CA VAL A 280 4.86 -23.49 4.29
C VAL A 280 5.11 -22.01 4.57
N GLY A 281 5.96 -21.68 5.56
CA GLY A 281 6.36 -20.30 5.82
C GLY A 281 6.87 -19.55 4.59
N MET A 282 7.58 -20.23 3.67
CA MET A 282 8.11 -19.62 2.45
C MET A 282 7.02 -19.11 1.50
N LEU A 283 5.84 -19.75 1.50
CA LEU A 283 4.66 -19.35 0.71
C LEU A 283 4.04 -18.05 1.25
N PHE A 284 4.30 -17.72 2.52
CA PHE A 284 3.79 -16.52 3.20
C PHE A 284 4.93 -15.59 3.60
N GLY A 285 6.09 -15.66 2.92
CA GLY A 285 7.26 -14.81 3.17
C GLY A 285 7.81 -14.88 4.59
N VAL A 286 7.42 -15.90 5.36
CA VAL A 286 8.01 -16.23 6.66
C VAL A 286 9.25 -17.05 6.37
N HIS A 287 10.39 -16.35 6.30
CA HIS A 287 11.68 -17.02 6.35
C HIS A 287 11.92 -17.48 7.78
N GLU A 288 12.58 -18.64 7.96
CA GLU A 288 13.30 -18.90 9.20
C GLU A 288 14.29 -17.75 9.36
N VAL A 289 13.89 -16.70 10.08
CA VAL A 289 14.79 -15.61 10.39
C VAL A 289 15.92 -16.24 11.19
N SER A 290 17.11 -16.21 10.61
CA SER A 290 18.42 -16.59 11.15
C SER A 290 18.77 -15.75 12.39
N GLY A 291 17.94 -15.87 13.42
CA GLY A 291 17.92 -15.04 14.62
C GLY A 291 16.86 -15.47 15.62
N PHE A 292 15.87 -16.30 15.24
CA PHE A 292 15.04 -16.99 16.21
C PHE A 292 15.81 -18.21 16.75
N ARG A 293 16.77 -17.95 17.65
CA ARG A 293 17.09 -18.98 18.64
C ARG A 293 15.80 -19.17 19.43
N SER A 294 15.15 -20.32 19.22
CA SER A 294 14.32 -20.95 20.24
C SER A 294 15.19 -21.02 21.49
N GLY A 295 15.09 -19.99 22.32
CA GLY A 295 15.67 -19.97 23.64
C GLY A 295 14.81 -20.86 24.50
N ARG A 296 15.45 -21.92 24.99
CA ARG A 296 15.25 -22.60 26.28
C ARG A 296 14.21 -21.96 27.21
#